data_AF-A0A7Y2MM68-F1
#
_entry.id   AF-A0A7Y2MM68-F1
#
_cell.length_a   1.000
_cell.length_b   1.000
_cell.length_c   1.000
_cell.angle_alpha   90.00
_cell.angle_beta   90.00
_cell.angle_gamma   90.00
#
_symmetry.space_group_name_H-M   'P 1'
#
loop_
_entity.id
_entity.type
_entity.pdbx_description
1 polymer ?
#
loop_
_entity_poly.entity_id
_entity_poly.type
_entity_poly.pdbx_seq_one_letter_code
_entity_poly.pdbx_strand_id
1 'polypeptide(L)'
;MAETKKKANEKEMSFLDHLEELRWHIIRSIIAVMVLSIVIFLFKDLVFDKIILAPKKASFFTYQFFCGLSETTCFNPPDFKLMPRQLGEEFFTHLKVSIWLGII
;
A
#
# COMPACT_ATOMS: atom_id res chain seq x y z
N MET A 1 48.59 0.86 22.60
CA MET A 1 47.47 0.05 22.07
C MET A 1 46.16 0.62 22.61
N ALA A 2 45.12 0.53 21.78
CA ALA A 2 43.72 0.85 22.03
C ALA A 2 43.33 2.34 22.05
N GLU A 3 42.96 2.79 20.85
CA GLU A 3 42.14 3.97 20.63
C GLU A 3 40.75 3.80 21.27
N THR A 4 40.27 4.80 21.99
CA THR A 4 38.87 4.83 22.43
C THR A 4 38.10 5.84 21.58
N LYS A 5 37.21 5.28 20.76
CA LYS A 5 36.36 5.90 19.75
C LYS A 5 35.58 7.13 20.25
N LYS A 6 35.61 8.16 19.39
CA LYS A 6 34.57 9.18 19.09
C LYS A 6 33.17 8.84 19.65
N LYS A 7 32.72 9.61 20.64
CA LYS A 7 31.31 9.92 20.91
C LYS A 7 31.19 11.38 21.35
N ALA A 8 31.03 12.27 20.37
CA ALA A 8 30.63 13.66 20.53
C ALA A 8 30.05 14.05 19.16
N ASN A 9 28.84 14.58 18.98
CA ASN A 9 27.95 15.31 19.86
C ASN A 9 26.54 15.18 19.22
N GLU A 10 25.58 14.54 19.91
CA GLU A 10 24.17 14.69 19.58
C GLU A 10 23.69 15.99 20.24
N LYS A 11 22.95 16.83 19.48
CA LYS A 11 22.23 18.04 19.92
C LYS A 11 23.05 19.34 19.95
N GLU A 12 23.02 20.03 18.81
CA GLU A 12 22.42 21.37 18.67
C GLU A 12 22.55 21.75 17.19
N MET A 13 21.68 21.18 16.35
CA MET A 13 21.68 21.51 14.92
C MET A 13 20.92 22.83 14.77
N SER A 14 21.50 23.80 14.06
CA SER A 14 20.84 25.07 13.75
C SER A 14 19.54 24.80 12.97
N PHE A 15 18.50 25.63 13.13
CA PHE A 15 17.23 25.48 12.41
C PHE A 15 17.40 25.37 10.88
N LEU A 16 18.47 25.96 10.34
CA LEU A 16 18.80 25.87 8.92
C LEU A 16 19.39 24.49 8.53
N ASP A 17 20.20 23.88 9.38
CA ASP A 17 20.72 22.52 9.18
C ASP A 17 19.59 21.47 9.26
N HIS A 18 18.59 21.66 10.13
CA HIS A 18 17.40 20.81 10.17
C HIS A 18 16.60 20.84 8.86
N LEU A 19 16.52 21.98 8.19
CA LEU A 19 15.82 22.10 6.90
C LEU A 19 16.60 21.44 5.75
N GLU A 20 17.92 21.40 5.83
CA GLU A 20 18.77 20.76 4.83
C GLU A 20 18.70 19.23 4.91
N GLU A 21 18.74 18.68 6.12
CA GLU A 21 18.61 17.25 6.35
C GLU A 21 17.20 16.74 5.93
N LEU A 22 16.14 17.51 6.25
CA LEU A 22 14.77 17.19 5.84
C LEU A 22 14.62 17.04 4.33
N ARG A 23 15.27 17.88 3.52
CA ARG A 23 15.21 17.80 2.04
C ARG A 23 15.81 16.51 1.51
N TRP A 24 16.98 16.14 2.02
CA TRP A 24 17.68 14.93 1.60
C TRP A 24 16.89 13.67 1.98
N HIS A 25 16.28 13.67 3.17
CA HIS A 25 15.39 12.60 3.61
C HIS A 25 14.11 12.50 2.76
N ILE A 26 13.50 13.63 2.38
CA ILE A 26 12.31 13.65 1.51
C ILE A 26 12.63 13.06 0.14
N ILE A 27 13.73 13.45 -0.50
CA ILE A 27 14.10 12.93 -1.82
C ILE A 27 14.33 11.42 -1.76
N ARG A 28 15.08 10.95 -0.75
CA ARG A 28 15.34 9.51 -0.58
C ARG A 28 14.06 8.71 -0.31
N SER A 29 13.15 9.27 0.48
CA SER A 29 11.84 8.66 0.77
C SER A 29 10.96 8.58 -0.49
N ILE A 30 10.87 9.67 -1.28
CA ILE A 30 10.12 9.69 -2.54
C ILE A 30 10.65 8.64 -3.51
N ILE A 31 11.97 8.50 -3.63
CA ILE A 31 12.60 7.47 -4.48
C ILE A 31 12.23 6.07 -4.00
N ALA A 32 12.29 5.81 -2.69
CA ALA A 32 11.90 4.52 -2.12
C ALA A 32 10.42 4.18 -2.41
N VAL A 33 9.52 5.14 -2.18
CA VAL A 33 8.08 4.99 -2.47
C VAL A 33 7.82 4.77 -3.96
N MET A 34 8.53 5.49 -4.85
CA MET A 34 8.40 5.28 -6.30
C MET A 34 8.80 3.86 -6.70
N VAL A 35 9.92 3.35 -6.20
CA VAL A 35 10.39 2.00 -6.52
C VAL A 35 9.39 0.95 -6.02
N LEU A 36 8.91 1.07 -4.78
CA LEU A 36 7.90 0.17 -4.23
C LEU A 36 6.58 0.22 -5.02
N SER A 37 6.13 1.42 -5.38
CA SER A 37 4.91 1.62 -6.18
C SER A 37 5.02 0.94 -7.55
N ILE A 38 6.17 1.03 -8.22
CA ILE A 38 6.41 0.36 -9.51
C ILE A 38 6.34 -1.16 -9.36
N VAL A 39 6.95 -1.71 -8.31
CA VAL A 39 6.90 -3.16 -8.04
C VAL A 39 5.45 -3.59 -7.84
N ILE A 40 4.68 -2.88 -7.01
CA ILE A 40 3.26 -3.18 -6.75
C ILE A 40 2.42 -3.04 -8.02
N PHE A 41 2.72 -2.05 -8.87
CA PHE A 41 2.03 -1.85 -10.15
C PHE A 41 2.24 -3.04 -11.10
N LEU A 42 3.42 -3.66 -11.10
CA LEU A 42 3.68 -4.89 -11.87
C LEU A 42 2.88 -6.08 -11.32
N PHE A 43 2.71 -6.18 -10.00
CA PHE A 43 1.93 -7.22 -9.33
C PHE A 43 0.44 -6.89 -9.20
N LYS A 44 -0.14 -6.23 -10.20
CA LYS A 44 -1.54 -5.78 -10.19
C LYS A 44 -2.55 -6.90 -9.92
N ASP A 45 -2.28 -8.10 -10.42
CA ASP A 45 -3.23 -9.22 -10.33
C ASP A 45 -3.39 -9.67 -8.87
N LEU A 46 -2.31 -9.72 -8.09
CA LEU A 46 -2.41 -10.02 -6.66
C LEU A 46 -3.19 -8.95 -5.89
N VAL A 47 -2.91 -7.68 -6.18
CA VAL A 47 -3.53 -6.56 -5.47
C VAL A 47 -5.03 -6.51 -5.75
N PHE A 48 -5.42 -6.56 -7.03
CA PHE A 48 -6.82 -6.46 -7.39
C PHE A 48 -7.60 -7.74 -7.09
N ASP A 49 -7.09 -8.94 -7.40
CA ASP A 49 -7.85 -10.17 -7.20
C ASP A 49 -7.90 -10.68 -5.76
N LYS A 50 -6.87 -10.42 -4.95
CA LYS A 50 -6.77 -10.97 -3.58
C LYS A 50 -6.94 -9.94 -2.47
N ILE A 51 -6.74 -8.65 -2.73
CA ILE A 51 -6.88 -7.62 -1.69
C ILE A 51 -8.16 -6.82 -1.93
N ILE A 52 -8.31 -6.22 -3.11
CA ILE A 52 -9.40 -5.25 -3.36
C ILE A 52 -10.71 -5.94 -3.73
N LEU A 53 -10.69 -6.89 -4.66
CA LEU A 53 -11.88 -7.58 -5.16
C LEU A 53 -12.12 -8.93 -4.48
N ALA A 54 -11.36 -9.25 -3.44
CA ALA A 54 -11.51 -10.49 -2.69
C ALA A 54 -12.92 -10.68 -2.10
N PRO A 55 -13.57 -9.64 -1.52
CA PRO A 55 -14.94 -9.73 -1.03
C PRO A 55 -15.97 -9.89 -2.15
N LYS A 56 -15.62 -9.67 -3.41
CA LYS A 56 -16.51 -9.93 -4.54
C LYS A 56 -16.69 -11.44 -4.77
N LYS A 57 -15.74 -12.26 -4.33
CA LYS A 57 -15.76 -13.70 -4.54
C LYS A 57 -16.50 -14.36 -3.37
N ALA A 58 -17.41 -15.27 -3.70
CA ALA A 58 -18.11 -16.09 -2.69
C ALA A 58 -17.17 -16.94 -1.82
N SER A 59 -15.92 -17.14 -2.25
CA SER A 59 -14.86 -17.82 -1.49
C SER A 59 -14.17 -16.93 -0.45
N PHE A 60 -14.63 -15.70 -0.21
CA PHE A 60 -14.07 -14.85 0.84
C PHE A 60 -14.34 -15.45 2.22
N PHE A 61 -13.34 -15.39 3.10
CA PHE A 61 -13.38 -16.03 4.43
C PHE A 61 -14.63 -15.67 5.23
N THR A 62 -15.08 -14.42 5.14
CA THR A 62 -16.28 -13.95 5.83
C THR A 62 -17.53 -14.69 5.39
N TYR A 63 -17.74 -14.90 4.08
CA TYR A 63 -18.90 -15.64 3.58
C TYR A 63 -18.82 -17.12 3.93
N GLN A 64 -17.64 -17.72 3.85
CA GLN A 64 -17.42 -19.11 4.25
C GLN A 64 -17.71 -19.32 5.74
N PHE A 65 -17.35 -18.34 6.59
CA PHE A 65 -17.62 -18.38 8.03
C PHE A 65 -19.12 -18.28 8.33
N PHE A 66 -19.84 -17.35 7.70
CA PHE A 66 -21.30 -17.20 7.91
C PHE A 66 -22.10 -18.38 7.36
N CYS A 67 -21.75 -18.92 6.19
CA CYS A 67 -22.41 -20.10 5.62
C CYS A 67 -22.05 -21.40 6.38
N GLY A 68 -20.91 -21.45 7.07
CA GLY A 68 -20.55 -22.58 7.93
C GLY A 68 -21.26 -22.57 9.30
N LEU A 69 -21.77 -21.42 9.76
CA LEU A 69 -22.44 -21.29 11.05
C LEU A 69 -23.94 -21.64 10.99
N SER A 70 -24.62 -21.31 9.89
CA SER A 70 -26.03 -21.68 9.65
C SER A 70 -26.39 -21.49 8.17
N GLU A 71 -27.12 -22.45 7.58
CA GLU A 71 -27.63 -22.36 6.21
C GLU A 71 -28.65 -21.24 6.01
N THR A 72 -29.38 -20.84 7.07
CA THR A 72 -30.40 -19.78 7.00
C THR A 72 -29.82 -18.36 6.97
N THR A 73 -28.56 -18.20 7.39
CA THR A 73 -27.83 -16.91 7.36
C THR A 73 -26.78 -16.86 6.26
N CYS A 74 -26.73 -17.87 5.38
CA CYS A 74 -25.80 -17.91 4.28
C CYS A 74 -26.17 -16.83 3.25
N PHE A 75 -25.25 -15.90 3.02
CA PHE A 75 -25.42 -14.79 2.08
C PHE A 75 -24.33 -14.87 1.02
N ASN A 76 -24.72 -15.15 -0.23
CA ASN A 76 -23.80 -15.12 -1.35
C ASN A 76 -23.78 -13.73 -2.01
N PRO A 77 -22.60 -13.16 -2.31
CA PRO A 77 -22.55 -11.94 -3.09
C PRO A 77 -23.08 -12.23 -4.51
N PRO A 78 -24.00 -11.41 -5.04
CA PRO A 78 -24.43 -11.52 -6.43
C PRO A 78 -23.29 -11.09 -7.38
N ASP A 79 -23.31 -11.60 -8.62
CA ASP A 79 -22.27 -11.32 -9.61
C ASP A 79 -22.31 -9.86 -10.07
N PHE A 80 -21.46 -9.02 -9.47
CA PHE A 80 -21.28 -7.64 -9.89
C PHE A 80 -20.24 -7.54 -11.03
N LYS A 81 -20.72 -7.16 -12.22
CA LYS A 81 -19.87 -6.78 -13.36
C LYS A 81 -19.46 -5.31 -13.20
N LEU A 82 -18.20 -5.09 -12.84
CA LEU A 82 -17.64 -3.73 -12.74
C LEU A 82 -17.43 -3.19 -14.16
N MET A 83 -18.00 -2.02 -14.44
CA MET A 83 -17.86 -1.33 -15.72
C MET A 83 -17.45 0.12 -15.45
N PRO A 84 -16.37 0.63 -16.07
CA PRO A 84 -15.92 2.00 -15.87
C PRO A 84 -16.99 2.98 -16.38
N ARG A 85 -17.20 4.07 -15.64
CA ARG A 85 -18.12 5.15 -16.05
C ARG A 85 -17.42 6.18 -16.91
N GLN A 86 -16.09 6.28 -16.80
CA GLN A 86 -15.28 7.24 -17.53
C GLN A 86 -14.14 6.55 -18.29
N LEU A 87 -13.76 7.12 -19.43
CA LEU A 87 -12.60 6.65 -20.19
C LEU A 87 -11.33 6.86 -19.36
N GLY A 88 -10.58 5.79 -19.12
CA GLY A 88 -9.33 5.81 -18.32
C GLY A 88 -9.51 5.56 -16.82
N GLU A 89 -10.74 5.39 -16.32
CA GLU A 89 -11.01 5.18 -14.89
C GLU A 89 -10.30 3.95 -14.30
N GLU A 90 -10.20 2.87 -15.09
CA GLU A 90 -9.47 1.65 -14.71
C GLU A 90 -7.98 1.92 -14.48
N PHE A 91 -7.35 2.69 -15.37
CA PHE A 91 -5.94 3.06 -15.26
C PHE A 91 -5.69 3.98 -14.06
N PHE A 92 -6.51 5.02 -13.88
CA PHE A 92 -6.36 5.92 -12.73
C PHE A 92 -6.60 5.21 -11.39
N THR A 93 -7.45 4.19 -11.36
CA THR A 93 -7.67 3.36 -10.17
C THR A 93 -6.44 2.51 -9.86
N HIS A 94 -5.85 1.86 -10.87
CA HIS A 94 -4.57 1.14 -10.71
C HIS A 94 -3.44 2.05 -10.22
N LEU A 95 -3.31 3.24 -10.80
CA LEU A 95 -2.29 4.21 -10.41
C LEU A 95 -2.47 4.65 -8.94
N LYS A 96 -3.69 5.05 -8.55
CA LYS A 96 -3.98 5.47 -7.18
C LYS A 96 -3.70 4.37 -6.16
N VAL A 97 -4.15 3.15 -6.44
CA VAL A 97 -3.95 1.99 -5.55
C VAL A 97 -2.48 1.66 -5.36
N SER A 98 -1.69 1.62 -6.45
CA SER A 98 -0.26 1.30 -6.37
C SER A 98 0.53 2.33 -5.55
N ILE A 99 0.18 3.62 -5.64
CA ILE A 99 0.81 4.68 -4.84
C ILE A 99 0.45 4.52 -3.35
N TRP A 100 -0.83 4.30 -3.02
CA TRP A 100 -1.26 4.13 -1.63
C TRP A 100 -0.60 2.91 -0.98
N LEU A 101 -0.51 1.80 -1.70
CA LEU A 101 0.16 0.59 -1.21
C LEU A 101 1.69 0.72 -1.19
N GLY A 102 2.28 1.54 -2.04
CA GLY A 102 3.73 1.81 -2.02
C GLY A 102 4.18 2.71 -0.86
N ILE A 103 3.24 3.41 -0.22
CA ILE A 103 3.47 4.23 0.98
C ILE A 103 3.33 3.41 2.28
N ILE A 104 2.46 2.40 2.29
CA ILE A 104 2.18 1.51 3.44
C ILE A 104 3.31 0.49 3.59
#